data_AF-A0A8C3SCI2-F1
#
_entry.id   AF-A0A8C3SCI2-F1
#
_cell.length_a   1.000
_cell.length_b   1.000
_cell.length_c   1.000
_cell.angle_alpha   90.00
_cell.angle_beta   90.00
_cell.angle_gamma   90.00
#
_symmetry.space_group_name_H-M   'P 1'
#
loop_
_entity.id
_entity.type
_entity.pdbx_description
1 polymer ?
#
loop_
_entity_poly.entity_id
_entity_poly.type
_entity_poly.pdbx_seq_one_letter_code
_entity_poly.pdbx_strand_id
1 'polypeptide(L)'
;MKYSCSLVCVKKHKTALSCNGIREKAAFVSINEFSELNLLSDYRFLEDVGRMTDGAARDVSLHRPTTNKFINYLKNRARKHNIHLKTLPIGFTKRRENSTTFNKKEQRFYWHLKLIFPHSHAEYTVKRVPEDKTLGEILKPYLDPEESDPVIRQRYVLKTISIKVNRCRHCEITQNICQYIKNHIHIFKNISLF
;
A
#
# COMPACT_ATOMS: atom_id res chain seq x y z
N MET A 1 -13.98 44.45 -2.75
CA MET A 1 -12.98 44.16 -3.80
C MET A 1 -12.52 42.72 -3.69
N LYS A 2 -12.62 41.90 -4.74
CA LYS A 2 -12.07 40.53 -4.76
C LYS A 2 -10.66 40.60 -5.33
N TYR A 3 -9.64 40.40 -4.50
CA TYR A 3 -8.26 40.29 -4.95
C TYR A 3 -8.03 38.86 -5.46
N SER A 4 -7.75 38.71 -6.76
CA SER A 4 -7.25 37.46 -7.32
C SER A 4 -5.72 37.50 -7.34
N CYS A 5 -5.06 36.43 -6.88
CA CYS A 5 -3.60 36.37 -6.94
C CYS A 5 -3.13 35.96 -8.34
N SER A 6 -2.11 36.65 -8.86
CA SER A 6 -1.41 36.29 -10.09
C SER A 6 -0.56 35.02 -9.88
N LEU A 7 -0.14 34.38 -10.98
CA LEU A 7 0.70 33.17 -10.92
C LEU A 7 2.00 33.38 -10.11
N VAL A 8 2.59 34.58 -10.20
CA VAL A 8 3.79 34.94 -9.44
C VAL A 8 3.49 35.01 -7.94
N CYS A 9 2.35 35.59 -7.56
CA CYS A 9 1.90 35.60 -6.15
C CYS A 9 1.73 34.17 -5.62
N VAL A 10 1.04 33.30 -6.36
CA VAL A 10 0.78 31.93 -5.92
C VAL A 10 2.08 31.14 -5.74
N LYS A 11 3.04 31.28 -6.66
CA LYS A 11 4.36 30.62 -6.53
C LYS A 11 5.10 31.10 -5.27
N LYS A 12 5.15 32.42 -5.04
CA LYS A 12 5.77 32.99 -3.83
C LYS A 12 5.10 32.51 -2.55
N HIS A 13 3.76 32.45 -2.52
CA HIS A 13 2.99 31.92 -1.38
C HIS A 13 3.35 30.46 -1.09
N LYS A 14 3.35 29.61 -2.11
CA LYS A 14 3.66 28.18 -1.96
C LYS A 14 5.07 27.95 -1.40
N THR A 15 6.05 28.73 -1.86
CA THR A 15 7.42 28.66 -1.34
C THR A 15 7.55 29.22 0.07
N ALA A 16 6.89 30.35 0.37
CA ALA A 16 7.04 31.03 1.66
C ALA A 16 6.32 30.30 2.80
N LEU A 17 5.16 29.70 2.53
CA LEU A 17 4.32 29.04 3.54
C LEU A 17 4.33 27.51 3.42
N SER A 18 5.25 26.95 2.62
CA SER A 18 5.33 25.51 2.32
C SER A 18 3.96 24.89 1.97
N CYS A 19 3.12 25.66 1.27
CA CYS A 19 1.75 25.28 0.95
C CYS A 19 1.72 24.45 -0.35
N ASN A 20 1.12 23.25 -0.29
CA ASN A 20 0.91 22.40 -1.47
C ASN A 20 -0.14 22.97 -2.45
N GLY A 21 -0.97 23.91 -1.99
CA GLY A 21 -2.08 24.49 -2.75
C GLY A 21 -3.30 23.58 -2.86
N ILE A 22 -3.38 22.56 -2.02
CA ILE A 22 -4.53 21.64 -1.92
C ILE A 22 -5.17 21.90 -0.56
N ARG A 23 -6.42 22.34 -0.57
CA ARG A 23 -7.19 22.54 0.67
C ARG A 23 -7.59 21.18 1.26
N GLU A 24 -7.34 20.99 2.54
CA GLU A 24 -7.89 19.87 3.30
C GLU A 24 -9.40 20.09 3.51
N LYS A 25 -10.23 19.41 2.72
CA LYS A 25 -11.70 19.57 2.76
C LYS A 25 -12.33 19.00 4.03
N ALA A 26 -11.64 18.09 4.73
CA ALA A 26 -12.14 17.38 5.91
C ALA A 26 -11.38 17.76 7.20
N ALA A 27 -10.76 18.94 7.23
CA ALA A 27 -10.08 19.43 8.42
C ALA A 27 -11.09 19.65 9.56
N PHE A 28 -10.75 19.19 10.76
CA PHE A 28 -11.60 19.35 11.93
C PHE A 28 -11.68 20.82 12.34
N VAL A 29 -12.90 21.30 12.63
CA VAL A 29 -13.15 22.62 13.20
C VAL A 29 -13.98 22.44 14.47
N SER A 30 -13.57 23.09 15.55
CA SER A 30 -14.30 23.05 16.80
C SER A 30 -15.68 23.71 16.66
N ILE A 31 -16.67 23.29 17.45
CA ILE A 31 -18.02 23.84 17.36
C ILE A 31 -18.07 25.36 17.62
N ASN A 32 -17.17 25.85 18.48
CA ASN A 32 -17.08 27.27 18.82
C ASN A 32 -16.58 28.14 17.66
N GLU A 33 -15.82 27.56 16.74
CA GLU A 33 -15.25 28.23 15.56
C GLU A 33 -16.01 27.86 14.27
N PHE A 34 -17.07 27.06 14.40
CA PHE A 34 -17.84 26.56 13.27
C PHE A 34 -18.73 27.68 12.70
N SER A 35 -18.28 28.27 11.58
CA SER A 35 -19.01 29.30 10.86
C SER A 35 -19.89 28.74 9.73
N GLU A 36 -20.81 29.57 9.21
CA GLU A 36 -21.63 29.24 8.04
C GLU A 36 -20.80 28.89 6.79
N LEU A 37 -19.60 29.47 6.65
CA LEU A 37 -18.69 29.13 5.57
C LEU A 37 -18.14 27.70 5.68
N ASN A 38 -17.97 27.19 6.91
CA ASN A 38 -17.58 25.80 7.15
C ASN A 38 -18.75 24.87 6.78
N LEU A 39 -19.97 25.20 7.22
CA LEU A 39 -21.18 24.45 6.83
C LEU A 39 -21.36 24.36 5.31
N LEU A 40 -21.21 25.48 4.59
CA LEU A 40 -21.33 25.48 3.13
C LEU A 40 -20.22 24.68 2.46
N SER A 41 -19.00 24.71 3.04
CA SER A 41 -17.88 23.90 2.57
C SER A 41 -18.18 22.41 2.72
N ASP A 42 -18.71 22.00 3.86
CA ASP A 42 -19.04 20.60 4.17
C ASP A 42 -20.21 20.12 3.31
N TYR A 43 -21.24 20.94 3.14
CA TYR A 43 -22.36 20.63 2.24
C TYR A 43 -21.89 20.39 0.81
N ARG A 44 -21.06 21.30 0.26
CA ARG A 44 -20.49 21.14 -1.08
C ARG A 44 -19.60 19.91 -1.19
N PHE A 45 -18.86 19.59 -0.13
CA PHE A 45 -18.06 18.36 -0.09
C PHE A 45 -18.95 17.12 -0.19
N LEU A 46 -20.05 17.06 0.56
CA LEU A 46 -21.00 15.95 0.49
C LEU A 46 -21.66 15.84 -0.89
N GLU A 47 -22.02 16.97 -1.51
CA GLU A 47 -22.52 16.96 -2.89
C GLU A 47 -21.47 16.47 -3.89
N ASP A 48 -20.22 16.90 -3.77
CA ASP A 48 -19.11 16.45 -4.62
C ASP A 48 -18.91 14.94 -4.50
N VAL A 49 -18.95 14.42 -3.27
CA VAL A 49 -18.88 12.98 -3.00
C VAL A 49 -20.08 12.28 -3.62
N GLY A 50 -21.29 12.81 -3.45
CA GLY A 50 -22.51 12.29 -4.08
C GLY A 50 -22.38 12.21 -5.60
N ARG A 51 -21.97 13.30 -6.25
CA ARG A 51 -21.72 13.36 -7.71
C ARG A 51 -20.67 12.32 -8.15
N MET A 52 -19.60 12.15 -7.38
CA MET A 52 -18.55 11.17 -7.68
C MET A 52 -19.09 9.74 -7.56
N THR A 53 -19.86 9.43 -6.52
CA THR A 53 -20.47 8.10 -6.34
C THR A 53 -21.48 7.78 -7.43
N ASP A 54 -22.33 8.74 -7.79
CA ASP A 54 -23.32 8.61 -8.87
C ASP A 54 -22.63 8.46 -10.24
N GLY A 55 -21.57 9.23 -10.48
CA GLY A 55 -20.71 9.07 -11.66
C GLY A 55 -20.09 7.68 -11.74
N ALA A 56 -19.54 7.16 -10.64
CA ALA A 56 -18.98 5.82 -10.58
C ALA A 56 -20.05 4.72 -10.76
N ALA A 57 -21.24 4.90 -10.19
CA ALA A 57 -22.37 3.97 -10.33
C ALA A 57 -22.87 3.90 -11.79
N ARG A 58 -22.92 5.04 -12.49
CA ARG A 58 -23.27 5.10 -13.91
C ARG A 58 -22.14 4.70 -14.85
N ASP A 59 -20.91 4.62 -14.36
CA ASP A 59 -19.77 4.22 -15.19
C ASP A 59 -19.89 2.74 -15.58
N VAL A 60 -20.41 2.54 -16.80
CA VAL A 60 -20.58 1.24 -17.42
C VAL A 60 -19.24 0.52 -17.56
N SER A 61 -18.10 1.22 -17.63
CA SER A 61 -16.78 0.56 -17.70
C SER A 61 -16.39 -0.12 -16.39
N LEU A 62 -16.87 0.39 -15.25
CA LEU A 62 -16.70 -0.24 -13.93
C LEU A 62 -17.68 -1.38 -13.69
N HIS A 63 -18.88 -1.29 -14.25
CA HIS A 63 -19.98 -2.24 -14.04
C HIS A 63 -20.07 -3.35 -15.10
N ARG A 64 -19.50 -3.12 -16.29
CA ARG A 64 -19.41 -4.15 -17.32
C ARG A 64 -18.42 -5.22 -16.83
N PRO A 65 -18.83 -6.49 -16.74
CA PRO A 65 -17.88 -7.57 -16.56
C PRO A 65 -17.02 -7.63 -17.83
N THR A 66 -15.92 -6.91 -17.83
CA THR A 66 -14.87 -7.08 -18.82
C THR A 66 -14.30 -8.46 -18.54
N THR A 67 -14.75 -9.45 -19.32
CA THR A 67 -14.27 -10.82 -19.24
C THR A 67 -12.80 -10.82 -19.66
N ASN A 68 -11.94 -10.51 -18.72
CA ASN A 68 -10.51 -10.48 -18.95
C ASN A 68 -10.04 -11.93 -19.04
N LYS A 69 -9.94 -12.42 -20.28
CA LYS A 69 -9.52 -13.80 -20.59
C LYS A 69 -8.23 -14.18 -19.87
N PHE A 70 -7.30 -13.24 -19.72
CA PHE A 70 -6.05 -13.44 -18.98
C PHE A 70 -6.26 -13.64 -17.48
N ILE A 71 -7.12 -12.84 -16.85
CA ILE A 71 -7.45 -13.01 -15.43
C ILE A 71 -8.18 -14.34 -15.18
N ASN A 72 -9.13 -14.70 -16.05
CA ASN A 72 -9.82 -15.98 -15.95
C ASN A 72 -8.85 -17.16 -16.14
N TYR A 73 -7.90 -17.02 -17.08
CA TYR A 73 -6.82 -17.98 -17.26
C TYR A 73 -5.96 -18.13 -16.00
N LEU A 74 -5.53 -17.02 -15.38
CA LEU A 74 -4.76 -17.05 -14.13
C LEU A 74 -5.56 -17.68 -12.99
N LYS A 75 -6.85 -17.32 -12.83
CA LYS A 75 -7.74 -17.91 -11.81
C LYS A 75 -7.88 -19.42 -12.00
N ASN A 76 -8.07 -19.88 -13.23
CA ASN A 76 -8.19 -21.30 -13.53
C ASN A 76 -6.89 -22.06 -13.23
N ARG A 77 -5.72 -21.47 -13.55
CA ARG A 77 -4.42 -22.04 -13.19
C ARG A 77 -4.22 -22.07 -11.69
N ALA A 78 -4.54 -20.97 -10.99
CA ALA A 78 -4.42 -20.90 -9.55
C ALA A 78 -5.27 -21.97 -8.85
N ARG A 79 -6.51 -22.18 -9.29
CA ARG A 79 -7.38 -23.27 -8.79
C ARG A 79 -6.77 -24.66 -8.97
N LYS A 80 -6.08 -24.93 -10.09
CA LYS A 80 -5.38 -26.21 -10.31
C LYS A 80 -4.21 -26.42 -9.35
N HIS A 81 -3.57 -25.34 -8.91
CA HIS A 81 -2.50 -25.35 -7.91
C HIS A 81 -3.02 -25.20 -6.47
N ASN A 82 -4.34 -25.31 -6.23
CA ASN A 82 -4.98 -25.09 -4.93
C ASN A 82 -4.76 -23.67 -4.34
N ILE A 83 -4.61 -22.68 -5.22
CA ILE A 83 -4.40 -21.28 -4.87
C ILE A 83 -5.70 -20.51 -5.08
N HIS A 84 -6.18 -19.83 -4.03
CA HIS A 84 -7.40 -19.02 -4.08
C HIS A 84 -7.13 -17.59 -4.58
N LEU A 85 -7.16 -17.37 -5.90
CA LEU A 85 -6.86 -16.08 -6.52
C LEU A 85 -8.03 -15.07 -6.51
N LYS A 86 -7.95 -14.02 -5.67
CA LYS A 86 -8.90 -12.88 -5.66
C LYS A 86 -8.37 -11.69 -6.43
N THR A 87 -9.24 -11.04 -7.21
CA THR A 87 -8.93 -9.89 -8.09
C THR A 87 -9.77 -8.66 -7.79
N LEU A 88 -9.15 -7.50 -7.71
CA LEU A 88 -9.71 -6.18 -7.48
C LEU A 88 -10.31 -5.66 -8.78
N PRO A 89 -11.24 -4.70 -8.68
CA PRO A 89 -11.76 -3.98 -9.84
C PRO A 89 -10.66 -3.26 -10.62
N ILE A 90 -10.94 -2.97 -11.90
CA ILE A 90 -9.95 -2.42 -12.84
C ILE A 90 -9.42 -1.04 -12.45
N GLY A 91 -10.20 -0.24 -11.71
CA GLY A 91 -9.81 1.10 -11.26
C GLY A 91 -8.78 1.13 -10.13
N PHE A 92 -8.45 0.00 -9.52
CA PHE A 92 -7.51 -0.03 -8.39
C PHE A 92 -6.05 0.04 -8.86
N THR A 93 -5.28 0.99 -8.31
CA THR A 93 -3.84 1.13 -8.57
C THR A 93 -3.07 -0.15 -8.28
N LYS A 94 -3.43 -0.84 -7.19
CA LYS A 94 -2.85 -2.14 -6.81
C LYS A 94 -2.97 -3.18 -7.92
N ARG A 95 -4.10 -3.22 -8.65
CA ARG A 95 -4.29 -4.13 -9.78
C ARG A 95 -3.41 -3.73 -10.97
N ARG A 96 -3.28 -2.44 -11.23
CA ARG A 96 -2.44 -1.89 -12.30
C ARG A 96 -0.95 -2.16 -12.08
N GLU A 97 -0.50 -2.11 -10.83
CA GLU A 97 0.90 -2.34 -10.45
C GLU A 97 1.25 -3.84 -10.37
N ASN A 98 0.26 -4.71 -10.19
CA ASN A 98 0.46 -6.15 -10.05
C ASN A 98 1.01 -6.75 -11.36
N SER A 99 2.22 -7.31 -11.25
CA SER A 99 2.94 -7.93 -12.36
C SER A 99 2.99 -9.46 -12.26
N THR A 100 2.06 -10.08 -11.53
CA THR A 100 2.04 -11.54 -11.35
C THR A 100 1.68 -12.23 -12.65
N THR A 101 2.46 -13.25 -13.01
CA THR A 101 2.28 -14.01 -14.25
C THR A 101 2.43 -15.52 -14.02
N PHE A 102 1.89 -16.32 -14.92
CA PHE A 102 2.03 -17.77 -14.91
C PHE A 102 2.84 -18.23 -16.12
N ASN A 103 3.92 -18.96 -15.90
CA ASN A 103 4.75 -19.50 -16.97
C ASN A 103 4.21 -20.86 -17.41
N LYS A 104 3.77 -20.95 -18.67
CA LYS A 104 3.22 -22.18 -19.26
C LYS A 104 4.25 -23.29 -19.42
N LYS A 105 5.51 -22.97 -19.68
CA LYS A 105 6.54 -23.98 -19.93
C LYS A 105 6.90 -24.69 -18.62
N GLU A 106 7.04 -23.92 -17.56
CA GLU A 106 7.48 -24.40 -16.25
C GLU A 106 6.33 -24.76 -15.30
N GLN A 107 5.07 -24.50 -15.72
CA GLN A 107 3.86 -24.69 -14.90
C GLN A 107 3.96 -24.06 -13.49
N ARG A 108 4.53 -22.85 -13.38
CA ARG A 108 4.72 -22.17 -12.10
C ARG A 108 4.30 -20.70 -12.13
N PHE A 109 3.93 -20.18 -10.97
CA PHE A 109 3.65 -18.76 -10.79
C PHE A 109 4.90 -17.94 -10.51
N TYR A 110 4.90 -16.72 -11.04
CA TYR A 110 5.84 -15.66 -10.73
C TYR A 110 5.09 -14.51 -10.08
N TRP A 111 5.24 -14.39 -8.76
CA TRP A 111 4.46 -13.50 -7.92
C TRP A 111 5.02 -12.07 -7.91
N HIS A 112 4.09 -11.12 -7.78
CA HIS A 112 4.37 -9.76 -7.36
C HIS A 112 4.03 -9.65 -5.87
N LEU A 113 5.04 -9.43 -5.03
CA LEU A 113 4.90 -9.39 -3.58
C LEU A 113 5.07 -7.97 -3.07
N LYS A 114 4.20 -7.57 -2.14
CA LYS A 114 4.38 -6.36 -1.34
C LYS A 114 4.73 -6.81 0.08
N LEU A 115 5.95 -6.50 0.51
CA LEU A 115 6.44 -6.74 1.86
C LEU A 115 6.14 -5.50 2.70
N ILE A 116 5.36 -5.68 3.76
CA ILE A 116 5.00 -4.61 4.69
C ILE A 116 5.61 -4.97 6.03
N PHE A 117 6.35 -4.04 6.59
CA PHE A 117 6.98 -4.18 7.89
C PHE A 117 6.35 -3.17 8.85
N PRO A 118 5.32 -3.57 9.62
CA PRO A 118 4.54 -2.65 10.46
C PRO A 118 5.42 -1.89 11.45
N HIS A 119 6.40 -2.58 12.01
CA HIS A 119 7.31 -1.98 12.98
C HIS A 119 8.19 -0.89 12.37
N SER A 120 8.83 -1.16 11.22
CA SER A 120 9.67 -0.18 10.55
C SER A 120 8.91 0.86 9.74
N HIS A 121 7.59 0.67 9.51
CA HIS A 121 6.78 1.45 8.56
C HIS A 121 7.42 1.44 7.16
N ALA A 122 8.12 0.37 6.83
CA ALA A 122 8.76 0.19 5.54
C ALA A 122 7.91 -0.71 4.66
N GLU A 123 7.78 -0.33 3.40
CA GLU A 123 7.10 -1.10 2.37
C GLU A 123 8.07 -1.35 1.22
N TYR A 124 8.13 -2.59 0.76
CA TYR A 124 8.96 -2.99 -0.37
C TYR A 124 8.15 -3.81 -1.36
N THR A 125 8.45 -3.64 -2.65
CA THR A 125 7.79 -4.36 -3.72
C THR A 125 8.80 -5.25 -4.44
N VAL A 126 8.54 -6.56 -4.43
CA VAL A 126 9.39 -7.57 -5.07
C VAL A 126 8.63 -8.17 -6.24
N LYS A 127 9.23 -8.13 -7.43
CA LYS A 127 8.60 -8.62 -8.66
C LYS A 127 9.20 -9.96 -9.09
N ARG A 128 8.39 -10.77 -9.76
CA ARG A 128 8.78 -12.04 -10.42
C ARG A 128 9.37 -13.07 -9.45
N VAL A 129 8.79 -13.19 -8.26
CA VAL A 129 9.23 -14.19 -7.28
C VAL A 129 8.67 -15.56 -7.67
N PRO A 130 9.51 -16.57 -7.96
CA PRO A 130 9.02 -17.89 -8.30
C PRO A 130 8.34 -18.56 -7.10
N GLU A 131 7.32 -19.36 -7.39
CA GLU A 131 6.52 -20.08 -6.38
C GLU A 131 7.33 -20.98 -5.46
N ASP A 132 8.41 -21.58 -5.98
CA ASP A 132 9.28 -22.52 -5.26
C ASP A 132 10.21 -21.82 -4.24
N LYS A 133 10.33 -20.49 -4.30
CA LYS A 133 11.25 -19.74 -3.45
C LYS A 133 10.72 -19.69 -2.01
N THR A 134 11.55 -20.08 -1.05
CA THR A 134 11.15 -20.02 0.35
C THR A 134 11.04 -18.57 0.80
N LEU A 135 10.16 -18.35 1.77
CA LEU A 135 10.00 -17.02 2.34
C LEU A 135 11.28 -16.49 2.99
N GLY A 136 12.05 -17.38 3.63
CA GLY A 136 13.35 -17.02 4.20
C GLY A 136 14.27 -16.42 3.13
N GLU A 137 14.40 -17.06 1.97
CA GLU A 137 15.22 -16.55 0.87
C GLU A 137 14.71 -15.24 0.24
N ILE A 138 13.41 -14.97 0.33
CA ILE A 138 12.83 -13.69 -0.11
C ILE A 138 13.16 -12.57 0.88
N LEU A 139 13.16 -12.90 2.18
CA LEU A 139 13.39 -11.94 3.26
C LEU A 139 14.87 -11.69 3.56
N LYS A 140 15.77 -12.63 3.22
CA LYS A 140 17.22 -12.54 3.41
C LYS A 140 17.80 -11.15 3.05
N PRO A 141 17.60 -10.61 1.82
CA PRO A 141 18.13 -9.29 1.45
C PRO A 141 17.60 -8.11 2.29
N TYR A 142 16.49 -8.29 3.01
CA TYR A 142 15.85 -7.25 3.83
C TYR A 142 16.13 -7.39 5.32
N LEU A 143 16.49 -8.59 5.78
CA LEU A 143 16.72 -8.91 7.19
C LEU A 143 18.21 -9.13 7.51
N ASP A 144 19.02 -9.50 6.53
CA ASP A 144 20.41 -9.90 6.76
C ASP A 144 21.29 -8.68 7.07
N PRO A 145 22.05 -8.70 8.19
CA PRO A 145 22.85 -7.56 8.62
C PRO A 145 23.95 -7.11 7.65
N GLU A 146 24.42 -7.99 6.75
CA GLU A 146 25.59 -7.75 5.88
C GLU A 146 25.23 -7.48 4.42
N GLU A 147 24.17 -8.10 3.89
CA GLU A 147 23.75 -7.92 2.48
C GLU A 147 22.59 -6.91 2.29
N SER A 148 21.95 -6.47 3.38
CA SER A 148 20.88 -5.49 3.29
C SER A 148 21.42 -4.07 3.04
N ASP A 149 20.78 -3.36 2.12
CA ASP A 149 21.08 -1.96 1.81
C ASP A 149 21.10 -1.12 3.12
N PRO A 150 22.16 -0.34 3.38
CA PRO A 150 22.32 0.40 4.64
C PRO A 150 21.12 1.30 4.98
N VAL A 151 20.37 1.77 3.99
CA VAL A 151 19.14 2.57 4.17
C VAL A 151 17.98 1.71 4.71
N ILE A 152 17.88 0.46 4.25
CA ILE A 152 16.90 -0.52 4.73
C ILE A 152 17.25 -0.90 6.17
N ARG A 153 18.53 -1.17 6.45
CA ARG A 153 19.03 -1.49 7.79
C ARG A 153 18.82 -0.36 8.80
N GLN A 154 19.04 0.91 8.43
CA GLN A 154 18.84 2.06 9.32
C GLN A 154 17.41 2.13 9.87
N ARG A 155 16.40 1.82 9.05
CA ARG A 155 14.98 1.82 9.48
C ARG A 155 14.65 0.68 10.45
N TYR A 156 15.38 -0.42 10.40
CA TYR A 156 15.21 -1.56 11.32
C TYR A 156 16.01 -1.42 12.62
N VAL A 157 17.27 -0.98 12.52
CA VAL A 157 18.18 -0.88 13.68
C VAL A 157 17.71 0.22 14.63
N LEU A 158 17.27 1.38 14.12
CA LEU A 158 16.79 2.48 14.97
C LEU A 158 15.56 2.11 15.81
N LYS A 159 14.70 1.21 15.33
CA LYS A 159 13.48 0.81 16.05
C LYS A 159 13.63 -0.45 16.89
N THR A 160 14.49 -1.38 16.50
CA THR A 160 14.80 -2.56 17.34
C THR A 160 15.63 -2.19 18.57
N ILE A 161 16.47 -1.14 18.49
CA ILE A 161 17.16 -0.57 19.66
C ILE A 161 16.15 0.00 20.66
N SER A 162 15.09 0.70 20.22
CA SER A 162 14.02 1.17 21.12
C SER A 162 13.25 0.04 21.82
N ILE A 163 13.19 -1.16 21.22
CA ILE A 163 12.52 -2.33 21.81
C ILE A 163 13.47 -3.09 22.76
N LYS A 164 14.78 -3.12 22.46
CA LYS A 164 15.77 -3.84 23.27
C LYS A 164 16.15 -3.16 24.58
N VAL A 165 15.77 -1.90 24.82
CA VAL A 165 15.99 -1.26 26.13
C VAL A 165 15.14 -1.88 27.26
N ASN A 166 14.12 -2.69 26.95
CA ASN A 166 13.21 -3.23 27.97
C ASN A 166 13.23 -4.75 28.21
N ARG A 167 14.08 -5.56 27.58
CA ARG A 167 14.19 -6.99 27.98
C ARG A 167 15.61 -7.56 27.87
N CYS A 168 16.21 -7.65 29.07
CA CYS A 168 16.96 -8.76 29.64
C CYS A 168 18.19 -9.35 28.91
N ARG A 169 19.27 -9.43 29.69
CA ARG A 169 20.57 -10.03 29.39
C ARG A 169 20.50 -11.55 29.50
N HIS A 170 20.25 -12.28 28.42
CA HIS A 170 20.91 -13.56 28.11
C HIS A 170 20.42 -14.10 26.77
N CYS A 171 21.37 -14.71 26.06
CA CYS A 171 21.27 -15.61 24.93
C CYS A 171 19.85 -16.09 24.54
N GLU A 172 19.43 -15.84 23.28
CA GLU A 172 18.45 -16.62 22.46
C GLU A 172 18.00 -15.82 21.21
N ILE A 173 18.96 -15.27 20.45
CA ILE A 173 18.64 -14.36 19.32
C ILE A 173 18.09 -15.13 18.10
N THR A 174 18.43 -16.40 17.91
CA THR A 174 18.04 -17.16 16.72
C THR A 174 16.64 -17.79 16.83
N GLN A 175 16.21 -18.23 18.02
CA GLN A 175 14.86 -18.78 18.21
C GLN A 175 13.78 -17.68 18.27
N ASN A 176 14.10 -16.53 18.87
CA ASN A 176 13.15 -15.42 18.98
C ASN A 176 12.87 -14.74 17.62
N ILE A 177 13.85 -14.67 16.70
CA ILE A 177 13.61 -14.11 15.35
C ILE A 177 12.65 -15.00 14.56
N CYS A 178 12.78 -16.33 14.63
CA CYS A 178 11.86 -17.26 13.95
C CYS A 178 10.43 -17.19 14.51
N GLN A 179 10.27 -17.05 15.83
CA GLN A 179 8.96 -16.90 16.47
C GLN A 179 8.35 -15.51 16.20
N TYR A 180 9.18 -14.47 16.14
CA TYR A 180 8.80 -13.09 15.78
C TYR A 180 8.41 -12.97 14.29
N ILE A 181 9.09 -13.69 13.39
CA ILE A 181 8.73 -13.80 11.96
C ILE A 181 7.38 -14.48 11.79
N LYS A 182 7.10 -15.55 12.56
CA LYS A 182 5.78 -16.23 12.55
C LYS A 182 4.64 -15.36 13.09
N ASN A 183 4.90 -14.54 14.10
CA ASN A 183 3.86 -13.78 14.80
C ASN A 183 3.65 -12.34 14.31
N HIS A 184 4.65 -11.72 13.66
CA HIS A 184 4.63 -10.28 13.34
C HIS A 184 4.89 -9.91 11.89
N ILE A 185 5.32 -10.84 11.04
CA ILE A 185 5.32 -10.61 9.60
C ILE A 185 4.04 -11.21 9.02
N HIS A 186 3.02 -10.36 8.86
CA HIS A 186 1.90 -10.66 7.97
C HIS A 186 2.42 -10.65 6.53
N ILE A 187 3.13 -11.69 6.13
CA ILE A 187 3.12 -12.07 4.73
C ILE A 187 1.77 -12.71 4.53
N PHE A 188 0.88 -11.93 3.95
CA PHE A 188 -0.33 -12.49 3.41
C PHE A 188 0.05 -13.55 2.36
N LYS A 189 0.13 -14.82 2.80
CA LYS A 189 -0.32 -15.95 1.99
C LYS A 189 -1.85 -15.93 1.81
N ASN A 190 -2.54 -14.91 2.34
CA ASN A 190 -3.80 -14.49 1.72
C ASN A 190 -3.47 -13.89 0.38
N ILE A 191 -3.73 -14.68 -0.65
CA ILE A 191 -3.84 -14.31 -2.04
C ILE A 191 -5.00 -13.29 -2.18
N SER A 192 -4.75 -12.09 -1.69
CA SER A 192 -5.62 -10.91 -1.72
C SER A 192 -4.72 -9.80 -2.22
N LEU A 193 -5.21 -9.01 -3.18
CA LEU A 193 -4.49 -7.96 -3.93
C LEU A 193 -3.97 -8.37 -5.32
N PHE A 194 -4.70 -9.16 -6.09
CA PHE A 194 -5.02 -8.68 -7.45
C PHE A 194 -6.21 -7.80 -7.35
#